data_AF-R5C9W8-F1
#
_entry.id   AF-R5C9W8-F1
#
_cell.length_a   1.000
_cell.length_b   1.000
_cell.length_c   1.000
_cell.angle_alpha   90.00
_cell.angle_beta   90.00
_cell.angle_gamma   90.00
#
_symmetry.space_group_name_H-M   'P 1'
#
loop_
_entity.id
_entity.type
_entity.pdbx_description
1 polymer ?
#
loop_
_entity_poly.entity_id
_entity_poly.type
_entity_poly.pdbx_seq_one_letter_code
_entity_poly.pdbx_strand_id
1 'polypeptide(L)'
;MKDYALIRNAETFLFSAENPTGTRGGGGRGGDCTKLSPCISIQPGEERALVDTDGPGIIQHMWFTGYVGHSFILRMYWEGQENPSVEAPLSAFFGCAYDENFEDRDGKYPAFSSAVMMTAPGRGFNSYFEMPFQKHCRITMENRSTEEKTLFYCITGERTSLPENIGYFHASYRQEHPVTKGRSYTVIDGIEGKGQFLGLTMAVGVNGNNTCWVEGEARMYIDGDIYPTMHYTGTEDYFGGSYGFGNDIYTKQYQTYSGLYSGMFSITGNQKEQYNSQQRFQLYRFHVPDPIHFEHDFRMTFDNMGWTGPRYDDYSSVAFWYQTLPSAKLKLLPTDGELCMK
;
A
#
# COMPACT_ATOMS: atom_id res chain seq x y z
N MET A 1 23.01 8.03 -17.91
CA MET A 1 21.92 8.71 -18.65
C MET A 1 20.63 8.15 -18.07
N LYS A 2 19.65 8.97 -17.69
CA LYS A 2 18.40 8.45 -17.10
C LYS A 2 17.61 7.72 -18.20
N ASP A 3 16.92 6.63 -17.86
CA ASP A 3 16.27 5.75 -18.84
C ASP A 3 15.27 6.47 -19.75
N TYR A 4 14.62 7.54 -19.27
CA TYR A 4 13.70 8.34 -20.09
C TYR A 4 14.37 9.05 -21.29
N ALA A 5 15.70 9.18 -21.30
CA ALA A 5 16.45 9.75 -22.41
C ALA A 5 16.93 8.70 -23.42
N LEU A 6 16.67 7.41 -23.16
CA LEU A 6 17.02 6.29 -24.03
C LEU A 6 15.78 5.83 -24.82
N ILE A 7 15.93 5.64 -26.13
CA ILE A 7 14.88 5.02 -26.96
C ILE A 7 15.04 3.50 -26.83
N ARG A 8 14.16 2.87 -26.05
CA ARG A 8 14.17 1.42 -25.78
C ARG A 8 13.36 0.65 -26.82
N ASN A 9 13.71 -0.61 -27.03
CA ASN A 9 12.85 -1.56 -27.75
C ASN A 9 11.76 -2.06 -26.80
N ALA A 10 10.65 -1.35 -26.76
CA ALA A 10 9.53 -1.64 -25.87
C ALA A 10 8.19 -1.32 -26.57
N GLU A 11 7.16 -2.10 -26.28
CA GLU A 11 5.79 -1.85 -26.75
C GLU A 11 4.87 -1.55 -25.56
N THR A 12 4.23 -0.39 -25.56
CA THR A 12 3.28 -0.01 -24.50
C THR A 12 1.98 -0.79 -24.59
N PHE A 13 1.48 -1.25 -23.44
CA PHE A 13 0.11 -1.72 -23.27
C PHE A 13 -0.63 -0.90 -22.21
N LEU A 14 -1.96 -0.88 -22.31
CA LEU A 14 -2.85 -0.23 -21.34
C LEU A 14 -4.13 -1.03 -21.20
N PHE A 15 -4.40 -1.50 -19.98
CA PHE A 15 -5.67 -2.10 -19.58
C PHE A 15 -6.56 -1.04 -18.94
N SER A 16 -7.82 -0.97 -19.39
CA SER A 16 -8.85 -0.10 -18.83
C SER A 16 -10.23 -0.65 -19.19
N ALA A 17 -11.30 -0.05 -18.67
CA ALA A 17 -12.66 -0.40 -19.06
C ALA A 17 -12.91 -0.24 -20.58
N GLU A 18 -12.27 0.73 -21.24
CA GLU A 18 -12.35 0.94 -22.69
C GLU A 18 -11.41 0.01 -23.50
N ASN A 19 -10.37 -0.57 -22.88
CA ASN A 19 -9.43 -1.49 -23.51
C ASN A 19 -9.17 -2.70 -22.59
N PRO A 20 -10.16 -3.60 -22.41
CA PRO A 20 -10.08 -4.66 -21.40
C PRO A 20 -9.03 -5.75 -21.73
N THR A 21 -8.59 -5.84 -22.99
CA THR A 21 -7.59 -6.83 -23.43
C THR A 21 -6.17 -6.28 -23.47
N GLY A 22 -5.99 -4.97 -23.24
CA GLY A 22 -4.69 -4.33 -23.29
C GLY A 22 -4.02 -4.30 -24.66
N THR A 23 -4.71 -4.70 -25.73
CA THR A 23 -4.10 -4.83 -27.06
C THR A 23 -3.96 -3.49 -27.76
N ARG A 24 -2.98 -3.40 -28.65
CA ARG A 24 -2.77 -2.24 -29.51
C ARG A 24 -4.00 -2.00 -30.38
N GLY A 25 -4.58 -0.80 -30.30
CA GLY A 25 -5.82 -0.45 -31.02
C GLY A 25 -7.08 -1.16 -30.49
N GLY A 26 -7.01 -1.77 -29.30
CA GLY A 26 -8.11 -2.47 -28.64
C GLY A 26 -9.10 -1.57 -27.89
N GLY A 27 -8.82 -0.26 -27.82
CA GLY A 27 -9.67 0.72 -27.14
C GLY A 27 -11.07 0.90 -27.76
N GLY A 28 -11.88 1.70 -27.07
CA GLY A 28 -13.26 2.04 -27.45
C GLY A 28 -13.40 2.50 -28.90
N ARG A 29 -14.55 2.19 -29.51
CA ARG A 29 -14.89 2.54 -30.90
C ARG A 29 -15.66 3.85 -31.03
N GLY A 30 -15.64 4.67 -29.99
CA GLY A 30 -16.24 6.01 -30.00
C GLY A 30 -15.44 6.96 -30.90
N GLY A 31 -16.10 7.98 -31.42
CA GLY A 31 -15.41 9.08 -32.11
C GLY A 31 -14.79 10.08 -31.13
N ASP A 32 -14.23 11.15 -31.67
CA ASP A 32 -13.69 12.25 -30.86
C ASP A 32 -14.71 12.72 -29.81
N CYS A 33 -14.22 12.96 -28.58
CA CYS A 33 -15.03 13.40 -27.45
C CYS A 33 -16.14 12.43 -27.01
N THR A 34 -16.02 11.13 -27.28
CA THR A 34 -16.98 10.10 -26.85
C THR A 34 -16.42 9.21 -25.75
N LYS A 35 -17.20 8.95 -24.68
CA LYS A 35 -16.92 7.92 -23.66
C LYS A 35 -17.98 6.82 -23.77
N LEU A 36 -17.58 5.57 -24.01
CA LEU A 36 -18.52 4.46 -24.18
C LEU A 36 -18.63 3.61 -22.92
N SER A 37 -17.50 3.25 -22.33
CA SER A 37 -17.39 2.44 -21.11
C SER A 37 -16.20 2.93 -20.28
N PRO A 38 -16.32 4.07 -19.59
CA PRO A 38 -15.21 4.66 -18.83
C PRO A 38 -14.89 3.92 -17.52
N CYS A 39 -15.77 3.02 -17.08
CA CYS A 39 -15.67 2.28 -15.82
C CYS A 39 -16.30 0.89 -15.94
N ILE A 40 -16.01 0.06 -14.95
CA ILE A 40 -16.68 -1.23 -14.74
C ILE A 40 -17.53 -1.18 -13.46
N SER A 41 -18.60 -1.98 -13.44
CA SER A 41 -19.31 -2.35 -12.22
C SER A 41 -18.87 -3.74 -11.78
N ILE A 42 -18.62 -3.92 -10.49
CA ILE A 42 -18.25 -5.20 -9.88
C ILE A 42 -19.33 -5.59 -8.88
N GLN A 43 -19.97 -6.73 -9.09
CA GLN A 43 -21.08 -7.22 -8.26
C GLN A 43 -20.59 -7.69 -6.88
N PRO A 44 -21.47 -7.75 -5.85
CA PRO A 44 -21.14 -8.36 -4.57
C PRO A 44 -20.57 -9.78 -4.72
N GLY A 45 -19.40 -10.04 -4.14
CA GLY A 45 -18.67 -11.31 -4.21
C GLY A 45 -18.01 -11.61 -5.56
N GLU A 46 -18.11 -10.72 -6.56
CA GLU A 46 -17.43 -10.89 -7.85
C GLU A 46 -15.94 -10.58 -7.70
N GLU A 47 -15.09 -11.46 -8.23
CA GLU A 47 -13.70 -11.16 -8.55
C GLU A 47 -13.57 -10.88 -10.04
N ARG A 48 -13.20 -9.64 -10.37
CA ARG A 48 -13.02 -9.19 -11.75
C ARG A 48 -11.54 -9.10 -12.11
N ALA A 49 -11.14 -9.73 -13.21
CA ALA A 49 -9.81 -9.52 -13.79
C ALA A 49 -9.70 -8.12 -14.40
N LEU A 50 -8.67 -7.37 -13.99
CA LEU A 50 -8.30 -6.07 -14.53
C LEU A 50 -7.16 -6.18 -15.55
N VAL A 51 -6.26 -7.15 -15.33
CA VAL A 51 -5.17 -7.53 -16.23
C VAL A 51 -5.12 -9.05 -16.26
N ASP A 52 -5.00 -9.62 -17.45
CA ASP A 52 -4.69 -11.03 -17.67
C ASP A 52 -3.87 -11.12 -18.95
N THR A 53 -2.56 -11.36 -18.83
CA THR A 53 -1.68 -11.23 -19.98
C THR A 53 -0.35 -11.98 -19.87
N ASP A 54 0.08 -12.55 -20.99
CA ASP A 54 1.37 -13.25 -21.12
C ASP A 54 2.52 -12.25 -21.24
N GLY A 55 3.69 -12.59 -20.71
CA GLY A 55 4.91 -11.78 -20.72
C GLY A 55 5.84 -12.03 -21.91
N PRO A 56 7.07 -11.46 -21.87
CA PRO A 56 7.61 -10.65 -20.77
C PRO A 56 7.06 -9.21 -20.78
N GLY A 57 6.98 -8.60 -19.60
CA GLY A 57 6.57 -7.20 -19.47
C GLY A 57 6.75 -6.62 -18.07
N ILE A 58 6.50 -5.32 -17.94
CA ILE A 58 6.59 -4.57 -16.68
C ILE A 58 5.33 -3.70 -16.56
N ILE A 59 4.58 -3.84 -15.46
CA ILE A 59 3.58 -2.84 -15.08
C ILE A 59 4.34 -1.62 -14.54
N GLN A 60 4.08 -0.44 -15.07
CA GLN A 60 4.81 0.80 -14.73
C GLN A 60 3.92 1.79 -13.98
N HIS A 61 2.61 1.77 -14.22
CA HIS A 61 1.68 2.64 -13.53
C HIS A 61 0.30 2.01 -13.41
N MET A 62 -0.30 2.17 -12.24
CA MET A 62 -1.71 1.88 -12.02
C MET A 62 -2.40 3.11 -11.47
N TRP A 63 -3.57 3.41 -12.03
CA TRP A 63 -4.47 4.44 -11.55
C TRP A 63 -5.85 3.86 -11.25
N PHE A 64 -6.45 4.29 -10.14
CA PHE A 64 -7.80 3.89 -9.73
C PHE A 64 -8.60 5.08 -9.20
N THR A 65 -9.92 5.09 -9.45
CA THR A 65 -10.90 5.95 -8.77
C THR A 65 -12.32 5.36 -8.82
N GLY A 66 -13.32 6.08 -8.31
CA GLY A 66 -14.68 5.58 -8.09
C GLY A 66 -14.82 5.06 -6.66
N TYR A 67 -15.30 3.83 -6.48
CA TYR A 67 -15.16 3.14 -5.21
C TYR A 67 -13.74 2.59 -5.09
N VAL A 68 -12.99 3.09 -4.10
CA VAL A 68 -11.62 2.66 -3.80
C VAL A 68 -11.45 2.36 -2.31
N GLY A 69 -12.53 1.89 -1.68
CA GLY A 69 -12.56 1.58 -0.25
C GLY A 69 -12.02 0.20 0.09
N HIS A 70 -12.01 -0.14 1.37
CA HIS A 70 -11.44 -1.39 1.88
C HIS A 70 -12.16 -2.66 1.39
N SER A 71 -13.44 -2.59 1.00
CA SER A 71 -14.16 -3.76 0.47
C SER A 71 -13.69 -4.20 -0.92
N PHE A 72 -12.90 -3.37 -1.60
CA PHE A 72 -12.22 -3.75 -2.82
C PHE A 72 -10.88 -4.39 -2.48
N ILE A 73 -10.72 -5.67 -2.77
CA ILE A 73 -9.46 -6.39 -2.52
C ILE A 73 -8.68 -6.50 -3.82
N LEU A 74 -7.50 -5.89 -3.84
CA LEU A 74 -6.56 -5.98 -4.94
C LEU A 74 -5.71 -7.24 -4.79
N ARG A 75 -5.65 -8.06 -5.85
CA ARG A 75 -4.73 -9.19 -5.92
C ARG A 75 -3.88 -9.18 -7.17
N MET A 76 -2.64 -9.63 -7.04
CA MET A 76 -1.72 -9.83 -8.17
C MET A 76 -1.07 -11.20 -8.11
N TYR A 77 -0.99 -11.85 -9.26
CA TYR A 77 -0.45 -13.18 -9.44
C TYR A 77 0.61 -13.12 -10.54
N TRP A 78 1.77 -13.70 -10.26
CA TRP A 78 2.89 -13.76 -11.18
C TRP A 78 3.14 -15.20 -11.62
N GLU A 79 3.56 -15.36 -12.87
CA GLU A 79 4.08 -16.63 -13.41
C GLU A 79 3.12 -17.82 -13.27
N GLY A 80 1.80 -17.56 -13.22
CA GLY A 80 0.77 -18.59 -13.06
C GLY A 80 0.69 -19.21 -11.65
N GLN A 81 1.26 -18.57 -10.63
CA GLN A 81 1.11 -19.03 -9.24
C GLN A 81 -0.36 -19.07 -8.82
N GLU A 82 -0.73 -20.10 -8.03
CA GLU A 82 -2.07 -20.24 -7.47
C GLU A 82 -2.36 -19.19 -6.39
N ASN A 83 -1.36 -18.88 -5.55
CA ASN A 83 -1.50 -17.89 -4.48
C ASN A 83 -1.07 -16.50 -4.98
N PRO A 84 -1.76 -15.42 -4.55
CA PRO A 84 -1.36 -14.07 -4.91
C PRO A 84 -0.08 -13.65 -4.20
N SER A 85 0.78 -12.93 -4.92
CA SER A 85 1.96 -12.25 -4.37
C SER A 85 1.63 -10.88 -3.79
N VAL A 86 0.51 -10.29 -4.21
CA VAL A 86 -0.06 -9.08 -3.63
C VAL A 86 -1.47 -9.38 -3.15
N GLU A 87 -1.79 -9.11 -1.88
CA GLU A 87 -3.17 -9.15 -1.38
C GLU A 87 -3.36 -8.06 -0.30
N ALA A 88 -4.22 -7.08 -0.61
CA ALA A 88 -4.55 -5.99 0.30
C ALA A 88 -5.90 -5.34 -0.05
N PRO A 89 -6.61 -4.76 0.95
CA PRO A 89 -7.65 -3.77 0.69
C PRO A 89 -7.09 -2.63 -0.16
N LEU A 90 -7.82 -2.20 -1.19
CA LEU A 90 -7.38 -1.20 -2.15
C LEU A 90 -7.04 0.12 -1.46
N SER A 91 -7.89 0.57 -0.53
CA SER A 91 -7.62 1.79 0.24
C SER A 91 -6.32 1.70 1.04
N ALA A 92 -6.10 0.60 1.76
CA ALA A 92 -4.90 0.38 2.57
C ALA A 92 -3.63 0.24 1.73
N PHE A 93 -3.70 -0.40 0.56
CA PHE A 93 -2.59 -0.46 -0.41
C PHE A 93 -2.10 0.95 -0.77
N PHE A 94 -3.03 1.90 -0.93
CA PHE A 94 -2.73 3.31 -1.20
C PHE A 94 -2.58 4.18 0.05
N GLY A 95 -2.38 3.57 1.22
CA GLY A 95 -2.14 4.26 2.49
C GLY A 95 -3.37 4.92 3.11
N CYS A 96 -4.56 4.68 2.57
CA CYS A 96 -5.82 5.30 2.98
C CYS A 96 -6.70 4.38 3.85
N ALA A 97 -6.15 3.75 4.89
CA ALA A 97 -6.85 2.69 5.65
C ALA A 97 -8.08 3.16 6.48
N TYR A 98 -8.32 4.47 6.61
CA TYR A 98 -9.51 5.04 7.26
C TYR A 98 -10.54 5.55 6.23
N ASP A 99 -10.68 4.90 5.08
CA ASP A 99 -11.41 5.42 3.91
C ASP A 99 -12.89 5.78 4.17
N GLU A 100 -13.54 5.10 5.11
CA GLU A 100 -14.93 5.36 5.50
C GLU A 100 -15.14 6.71 6.21
N ASN A 101 -14.07 7.29 6.78
CA ASN A 101 -14.14 8.54 7.53
C ASN A 101 -14.08 9.78 6.63
N PHE A 102 -14.08 9.62 5.29
CA PHE A 102 -13.94 10.72 4.34
C PHE A 102 -15.20 10.89 3.48
N GLU A 103 -15.88 12.02 3.65
CA GLU A 103 -16.81 12.55 2.65
C GLU A 103 -16.05 13.45 1.67
N ASP A 104 -16.02 13.06 0.39
CA ASP A 104 -15.26 13.79 -0.64
C ASP A 104 -15.73 15.25 -0.81
N ARG A 105 -17.02 15.50 -0.53
CA ARG A 105 -17.66 16.82 -0.62
C ARG A 105 -16.95 17.88 0.23
N ASP A 106 -16.29 17.47 1.30
CA ASP A 106 -15.62 18.38 2.23
C ASP A 106 -14.19 18.74 1.78
N GLY A 107 -13.66 18.12 0.72
CA GLY A 107 -12.29 18.37 0.24
C GLY A 107 -11.21 17.90 1.22
N LYS A 108 -11.55 16.98 2.14
CA LYS A 108 -10.67 16.49 3.22
C LYS A 108 -10.08 15.11 2.95
N TYR A 109 -10.35 14.52 1.79
CA TYR A 109 -9.78 13.22 1.44
C TYR A 109 -8.25 13.31 1.49
N PRO A 110 -7.54 12.36 2.13
CA PRO A 110 -6.10 12.44 2.29
C PRO A 110 -5.41 12.52 0.95
N ALA A 111 -4.34 13.29 0.88
CA ALA A 111 -3.50 13.36 -0.30
C ALA A 111 -2.02 13.32 0.10
N PHE A 112 -1.22 12.62 -0.68
CA PHE A 112 0.23 12.60 -0.53
C PHE A 112 0.89 12.30 -1.87
N SER A 113 2.15 12.68 -2.00
CA SER A 113 2.98 12.37 -3.16
C SER A 113 4.32 11.83 -2.68
N SER A 114 4.69 10.65 -3.15
CA SER A 114 5.97 9.99 -2.92
C SER A 114 6.61 9.62 -4.27
N ALA A 115 7.80 9.03 -4.24
CA ALA A 115 8.52 8.59 -5.43
C ALA A 115 7.82 7.43 -6.17
N VAL A 116 7.08 6.58 -5.45
CA VAL A 116 6.51 5.31 -5.96
C VAL A 116 4.99 5.22 -5.83
N MET A 117 4.36 6.16 -5.12
CA MET A 117 2.93 6.18 -4.87
C MET A 117 2.42 7.60 -4.67
N MET A 118 1.20 7.86 -5.11
CA MET A 118 0.52 9.13 -4.90
C MET A 118 -0.97 8.87 -4.68
N THR A 119 -1.52 9.52 -3.66
CA THR A 119 -2.96 9.68 -3.51
C THR A 119 -3.29 11.13 -3.85
N ALA A 120 -3.89 11.34 -5.01
CA ALA A 120 -4.38 12.64 -5.44
C ALA A 120 -5.72 12.97 -4.77
N PRO A 121 -6.04 14.26 -4.58
CA PRO A 121 -7.33 14.69 -4.05
C PRO A 121 -8.52 14.04 -4.79
N GLY A 122 -9.59 13.73 -4.05
CA GLY A 122 -10.79 13.11 -4.63
C GLY A 122 -10.58 11.67 -5.07
N ARG A 123 -9.84 10.88 -4.28
CA ARG A 123 -9.68 9.42 -4.48
C ARG A 123 -8.96 9.04 -5.78
N GLY A 124 -7.94 9.81 -6.16
CA GLY A 124 -7.10 9.49 -7.32
C GLY A 124 -5.87 8.67 -6.90
N PHE A 125 -6.01 7.35 -6.85
CA PHE A 125 -4.92 6.46 -6.42
C PHE A 125 -3.96 6.18 -7.57
N ASN A 126 -2.66 6.37 -7.34
CA ASN A 126 -1.60 6.17 -8.33
C ASN A 126 -0.45 5.36 -7.73
N SER A 127 -0.09 4.26 -8.38
CA SER A 127 1.10 3.46 -8.06
C SER A 127 2.08 3.56 -9.22
N TYR A 128 3.36 3.72 -8.90
CA TYR A 128 4.49 3.79 -9.82
C TYR A 128 5.57 2.74 -9.52
N PHE A 129 5.24 1.73 -8.71
CA PHE A 129 6.10 0.57 -8.55
C PHE A 129 6.20 -0.18 -9.88
N GLU A 130 7.42 -0.50 -10.30
CA GLU A 130 7.66 -1.32 -11.48
C GLU A 130 7.42 -2.80 -11.14
N MET A 131 6.46 -3.46 -11.79
CA MET A 131 6.12 -4.86 -11.47
C MET A 131 6.44 -5.74 -12.67
N PRO A 132 7.69 -6.26 -12.78
CA PRO A 132 8.10 -7.09 -13.88
C PRO A 132 7.52 -8.51 -13.77
N PHE A 133 7.26 -9.12 -14.92
CA PHE A 133 6.80 -10.52 -15.04
C PHE A 133 7.35 -11.13 -16.34
N GLN A 134 7.79 -12.39 -16.29
CA GLN A 134 8.41 -13.08 -17.41
C GLN A 134 7.39 -13.80 -18.27
N LYS A 135 6.49 -14.60 -17.66
CA LYS A 135 5.56 -15.46 -18.41
C LYS A 135 4.13 -14.99 -18.34
N HIS A 136 3.64 -14.56 -17.18
CA HIS A 136 2.22 -14.22 -17.02
C HIS A 136 1.98 -13.28 -15.84
N CYS A 137 1.07 -12.34 -16.03
CA CYS A 137 0.58 -11.42 -15.03
C CYS A 137 -0.95 -11.47 -15.00
N ARG A 138 -1.52 -11.68 -13.81
CA ARG A 138 -2.95 -11.50 -13.55
C ARG A 138 -3.14 -10.54 -12.39
N ILE A 139 -3.96 -9.51 -12.58
CA ILE A 139 -4.38 -8.55 -11.55
C ILE A 139 -5.89 -8.59 -11.45
N THR A 140 -6.41 -8.77 -10.25
CA THR A 140 -7.86 -8.87 -10.00
C THR A 140 -8.32 -7.89 -8.93
N MET A 141 -9.61 -7.58 -8.97
CA MET A 141 -10.32 -6.82 -7.96
C MET A 141 -11.54 -7.62 -7.49
N GLU A 142 -11.58 -7.96 -6.20
CA GLU A 142 -12.76 -8.57 -5.57
C GLU A 142 -13.60 -7.50 -4.89
N ASN A 143 -14.92 -7.55 -5.06
CA ASN A 143 -15.86 -6.75 -4.27
C ASN A 143 -16.42 -7.58 -3.11
N ARG A 144 -15.98 -7.31 -1.89
CA ARG A 144 -16.48 -7.99 -0.68
C ARG A 144 -17.70 -7.34 -0.04
N SER A 145 -18.13 -6.19 -0.54
CA SER A 145 -19.29 -5.49 0.00
C SER A 145 -20.60 -6.16 -0.42
N THR A 146 -21.70 -5.72 0.18
CA THR A 146 -23.07 -6.17 -0.14
C THR A 146 -23.71 -5.42 -1.31
N GLU A 147 -23.01 -4.48 -1.93
CA GLU A 147 -23.54 -3.62 -2.98
C GLU A 147 -22.68 -3.68 -4.24
N GLU A 148 -23.28 -3.43 -5.40
CA GLU A 148 -22.52 -3.16 -6.62
C GLU A 148 -21.66 -1.91 -6.42
N LYS A 149 -20.40 -1.98 -6.81
CA LYS A 149 -19.46 -0.85 -6.74
C LYS A 149 -18.85 -0.57 -8.11
N THR A 150 -18.65 0.72 -8.41
CA THR A 150 -18.05 1.18 -9.67
C THR A 150 -16.56 1.42 -9.52
N LEU A 151 -15.75 0.88 -10.43
CA LEU A 151 -14.31 1.11 -10.50
C LEU A 151 -13.94 1.77 -11.84
N PHE A 152 -13.17 2.84 -11.74
CA PHE A 152 -12.41 3.42 -12.85
C PHE A 152 -10.96 3.00 -12.68
N TYR A 153 -10.32 2.53 -13.74
CA TYR A 153 -8.91 2.15 -13.68
C TYR A 153 -8.20 2.31 -15.02
N CYS A 154 -6.90 2.55 -14.93
CA CYS A 154 -5.94 2.46 -16.02
C CYS A 154 -4.68 1.77 -15.48
N ILE A 155 -4.30 0.64 -16.07
CA ILE A 155 -3.07 -0.07 -15.72
C ILE A 155 -2.19 -0.12 -16.96
N THR A 156 -1.03 0.51 -16.87
CA THR A 156 -0.11 0.70 -18.00
C THR A 156 1.24 0.05 -17.74
N GLY A 157 1.86 -0.36 -18.82
CA GLY A 157 3.15 -1.00 -18.78
C GLY A 157 3.73 -1.19 -20.17
N GLU A 158 4.79 -1.96 -20.23
CA GLU A 158 5.49 -2.24 -21.49
C GLU A 158 5.85 -3.72 -21.65
N ARG A 159 5.83 -4.18 -22.90
CA ARG A 159 6.46 -5.42 -23.34
C ARG A 159 7.91 -5.14 -23.66
N THR A 160 8.81 -5.83 -22.97
CA THR A 160 10.24 -5.69 -23.20
C THR A 160 10.97 -6.93 -22.70
N SER A 161 12.20 -7.13 -23.15
CA SER A 161 13.09 -8.16 -22.60
C SER A 161 13.49 -7.78 -21.18
N LEU A 162 13.41 -8.74 -20.26
CA LEU A 162 13.77 -8.54 -18.85
C LEU A 162 15.08 -9.25 -18.51
N PRO A 163 15.89 -8.70 -17.57
CA PRO A 163 17.01 -9.43 -16.99
C PRO A 163 16.57 -10.75 -16.33
N GLU A 164 17.48 -11.71 -16.21
CA GLU A 164 17.19 -12.99 -15.53
C GLU A 164 16.97 -12.83 -14.02
N ASN A 165 17.54 -11.78 -13.42
CA ASN A 165 17.55 -11.52 -11.99
C ASN A 165 16.47 -10.54 -11.51
N ILE A 166 15.32 -10.46 -12.20
CA ILE A 166 14.20 -9.65 -11.71
C ILE A 166 13.70 -10.18 -10.35
N GLY A 167 13.26 -9.26 -9.49
CA GLY A 167 12.40 -9.57 -8.36
C GLY A 167 10.95 -9.35 -8.74
N TYR A 168 10.03 -10.10 -8.14
CA TYR A 168 8.60 -9.94 -8.33
C TYR A 168 8.01 -9.10 -7.21
N PHE A 169 7.14 -8.15 -7.55
CA PHE A 169 6.54 -7.23 -6.58
C PHE A 169 5.55 -7.96 -5.67
N HIS A 170 5.62 -7.70 -4.38
CA HIS A 170 4.75 -8.27 -3.38
C HIS A 170 4.22 -7.20 -2.45
N ALA A 171 3.02 -7.43 -1.93
CA ALA A 171 2.45 -6.63 -0.88
C ALA A 171 1.47 -7.43 -0.02
N SER A 172 1.47 -7.18 1.29
CA SER A 172 0.57 -7.89 2.21
C SER A 172 0.03 -6.96 3.27
N TYR A 173 -1.29 -7.00 3.44
CA TYR A 173 -1.97 -6.30 4.51
C TYR A 173 -1.93 -7.08 5.84
N ARG A 174 -1.85 -6.33 6.94
CA ARG A 174 -2.03 -6.81 8.31
C ARG A 174 -2.82 -5.79 9.12
N GLN A 175 -3.53 -6.25 10.14
CA GLN A 175 -4.14 -5.38 11.15
C GLN A 175 -4.20 -6.04 12.52
N GLU A 176 -4.27 -5.21 13.56
CA GLU A 176 -4.59 -5.61 14.92
C GLU A 176 -5.29 -4.43 15.63
N HIS A 177 -6.59 -4.57 15.90
CA HIS A 177 -7.44 -3.51 16.44
C HIS A 177 -8.13 -3.98 17.74
N PRO A 178 -7.58 -3.70 18.94
CA PRO A 178 -6.29 -3.06 19.21
C PRO A 178 -5.12 -4.04 19.18
N VAL A 179 -3.89 -3.52 19.03
CA VAL A 179 -2.69 -4.30 19.32
C VAL A 179 -2.70 -4.75 20.78
N THR A 180 -2.39 -6.02 21.00
CA THR A 180 -2.31 -6.60 22.34
C THR A 180 -1.26 -5.87 23.18
N LYS A 181 -1.68 -5.22 24.27
CA LYS A 181 -0.80 -4.45 25.15
C LYS A 181 0.42 -5.26 25.61
N GLY A 182 1.62 -4.72 25.41
CA GLY A 182 2.88 -5.38 25.77
C GLY A 182 3.42 -6.34 24.70
N ARG A 183 2.79 -6.40 23.53
CA ARG A 183 3.29 -7.13 22.35
C ARG A 183 3.54 -6.17 21.19
N SER A 184 4.54 -6.50 20.38
CA SER A 184 4.75 -5.84 19.10
C SER A 184 3.69 -6.29 18.10
N TYR A 185 3.21 -5.35 17.31
CA TYR A 185 2.43 -5.62 16.11
C TYR A 185 3.33 -6.27 15.05
N THR A 186 2.81 -7.26 14.32
CA THR A 186 3.54 -7.90 13.21
C THR A 186 3.15 -7.23 11.89
N VAL A 187 4.10 -6.50 11.29
CA VAL A 187 3.93 -5.85 9.98
C VAL A 187 3.97 -6.90 8.89
N ILE A 188 5.01 -7.75 8.89
CA ILE A 188 5.16 -8.86 7.95
C ILE A 188 6.04 -9.95 8.54
N ASP A 189 5.69 -11.20 8.24
CA ASP A 189 6.38 -12.42 8.62
C ASP A 189 6.15 -13.51 7.55
N GLY A 190 6.96 -14.57 7.58
CA GLY A 190 6.84 -15.70 6.65
C GLY A 190 7.26 -15.39 5.22
N ILE A 191 8.05 -14.32 5.01
CA ILE A 191 8.75 -14.12 3.74
C ILE A 191 9.86 -15.16 3.66
N GLU A 192 9.90 -15.88 2.54
CA GLU A 192 10.92 -16.89 2.23
C GLU A 192 11.51 -16.59 0.85
N GLY A 193 12.81 -16.80 0.71
CA GLY A 193 13.58 -16.58 -0.51
C GLY A 193 14.42 -15.31 -0.49
N LYS A 194 15.03 -15.00 -1.64
CA LYS A 194 15.92 -13.86 -1.79
C LYS A 194 15.13 -12.63 -2.25
N GLY A 195 15.40 -11.48 -1.67
CA GLY A 195 14.66 -10.28 -2.01
C GLY A 195 15.15 -9.01 -1.35
N GLN A 196 14.28 -8.01 -1.36
CA GLN A 196 14.49 -6.73 -0.73
C GLN A 196 13.17 -6.12 -0.26
N PHE A 197 13.12 -5.71 1.00
CA PHE A 197 11.99 -5.01 1.57
C PHE A 197 12.05 -3.53 1.18
N LEU A 198 10.90 -3.00 0.71
CA LEU A 198 10.79 -1.64 0.19
C LEU A 198 9.96 -0.70 1.08
N GLY A 199 9.44 -1.16 2.21
CA GLY A 199 8.75 -0.29 3.17
C GLY A 199 7.28 -0.63 3.33
N LEU A 200 6.52 0.34 3.85
CA LEU A 200 5.12 0.15 4.21
C LEU A 200 4.32 1.44 4.17
N THR A 201 3.01 1.28 4.02
CA THR A 201 2.01 2.23 4.52
C THR A 201 1.54 1.75 5.88
N MET A 202 1.21 2.68 6.76
CA MET A 202 0.75 2.38 8.12
C MET A 202 -0.34 3.35 8.54
N ALA A 203 -1.33 2.84 9.26
CA ALA A 203 -2.38 3.63 9.86
C ALA A 203 -2.49 3.28 11.34
N VAL A 204 -2.57 4.32 12.18
CA VAL A 204 -2.57 4.19 13.64
C VAL A 204 -3.75 4.93 14.24
N GLY A 205 -4.53 4.23 15.07
CA GLY A 205 -5.67 4.77 15.79
C GLY A 205 -5.42 4.79 17.29
N VAL A 206 -5.27 5.98 17.86
CA VAL A 206 -4.89 6.12 19.27
C VAL A 206 -6.10 5.89 20.18
N ASN A 207 -6.00 4.93 21.11
CA ASN A 207 -7.11 4.44 21.95
C ASN A 207 -6.98 4.77 23.46
N GLY A 208 -5.87 5.38 23.87
CA GLY A 208 -5.59 5.78 25.26
C GLY A 208 -5.39 7.28 25.45
N ASN A 209 -4.89 7.69 26.62
CA ASN A 209 -4.50 9.08 26.88
C ASN A 209 -3.54 9.59 25.78
N ASN A 210 -3.72 10.85 25.37
CA ASN A 210 -2.88 11.55 24.39
C ASN A 210 -1.50 11.93 24.98
N THR A 211 -0.79 10.94 25.51
CA THR A 211 0.66 11.01 25.75
C THR A 211 1.40 10.68 24.46
N CYS A 212 2.72 10.90 24.41
CA CYS A 212 3.55 10.50 23.27
C CYS A 212 3.26 9.03 22.91
N TRP A 213 2.74 8.77 21.70
CA TRP A 213 2.38 7.44 21.19
C TRP A 213 3.41 6.88 20.20
N VAL A 214 4.44 7.66 19.90
CA VAL A 214 5.40 7.37 18.83
C VAL A 214 6.68 6.72 19.33
N GLU A 215 6.77 6.28 20.59
CA GLU A 215 7.99 5.63 21.12
C GLU A 215 8.13 4.16 20.68
N GLY A 216 7.22 3.68 19.82
CA GLY A 216 7.23 2.32 19.30
C GLY A 216 8.36 2.11 18.29
N GLU A 217 9.25 1.17 18.58
CA GLU A 217 10.39 0.86 17.72
C GLU A 217 9.99 -0.06 16.54
N ALA A 218 10.43 0.30 15.33
CA ALA A 218 10.42 -0.59 14.17
C ALA A 218 11.60 -1.56 14.26
N ARG A 219 11.32 -2.87 14.18
CA ARG A 219 12.33 -3.93 14.27
C ARG A 219 12.27 -4.85 13.08
N MET A 220 13.43 -5.12 12.48
CA MET A 220 13.55 -6.00 11.32
C MET A 220 14.58 -7.08 11.59
N TYR A 221 14.23 -8.29 11.19
CA TYR A 221 14.99 -9.51 11.38
C TYR A 221 15.28 -10.06 9.99
N ILE A 222 16.55 -10.27 9.68
CA ILE A 222 17.04 -10.67 8.36
C ILE A 222 17.66 -12.06 8.49
N ASP A 223 17.32 -12.96 7.57
CA ASP A 223 17.96 -14.27 7.38
C ASP A 223 18.07 -15.10 8.68
N GLY A 224 16.97 -15.18 9.43
CA GLY A 224 16.86 -15.99 10.64
C GLY A 224 17.44 -15.36 11.91
N ASP A 225 17.85 -14.09 11.86
CA ASP A 225 18.38 -13.37 13.02
C ASP A 225 17.42 -13.41 14.23
N ILE A 226 17.94 -13.81 15.39
CA ILE A 226 17.17 -13.90 16.65
C ILE A 226 16.94 -12.52 17.27
N TYR A 227 17.91 -11.61 17.09
CA TYR A 227 17.85 -10.22 17.51
C TYR A 227 17.65 -9.32 16.29
N PRO A 228 16.98 -8.16 16.42
CA PRO A 228 16.73 -7.31 15.25
C PRO A 228 18.05 -6.82 14.64
N THR A 229 18.25 -7.10 13.35
CA THR A 229 19.36 -6.58 12.55
C THR A 229 19.23 -5.07 12.38
N MET A 230 17.99 -4.59 12.21
CA MET A 230 17.66 -3.17 12.21
C MET A 230 16.67 -2.87 13.32
N HIS A 231 16.98 -1.83 14.10
CA HIS A 231 16.25 -1.45 15.29
C HIS A 231 16.20 0.08 15.34
N TYR A 232 15.02 0.64 15.09
CA TYR A 232 14.78 2.09 15.13
C TYR A 232 14.45 2.56 16.54
N THR A 233 14.56 3.87 16.76
CA THR A 233 14.42 4.52 18.07
C THR A 233 12.98 4.91 18.43
N GLY A 234 12.11 5.04 17.42
CA GLY A 234 10.70 5.42 17.59
C GLY A 234 9.94 5.32 16.27
N THR A 235 8.62 5.42 16.35
CA THR A 235 7.68 5.42 15.24
C THR A 235 7.95 6.63 14.37
N GLU A 236 8.05 7.83 14.96
CA GLU A 236 8.33 9.04 14.20
C GLU A 236 9.69 9.02 13.54
N ASP A 237 10.68 8.48 14.24
CA ASP A 237 12.05 8.35 13.73
C ASP A 237 12.09 7.39 12.55
N TYR A 238 11.35 6.26 12.64
CA TYR A 238 11.19 5.35 11.52
C TYR A 238 10.51 6.05 10.34
N PHE A 239 9.52 6.90 10.54
CA PHE A 239 8.91 7.62 9.42
C PHE A 239 9.73 8.83 8.96
N GLY A 240 10.87 9.16 9.57
CA GLY A 240 11.71 10.32 9.19
C GLY A 240 11.19 11.65 9.74
N GLY A 241 10.29 11.60 10.71
CA GLY A 241 9.98 12.70 11.60
C GLY A 241 10.98 12.80 12.75
N SER A 242 10.61 13.58 13.75
CA SER A 242 11.26 13.66 15.06
C SER A 242 10.33 14.35 16.06
N TYR A 243 10.57 14.19 17.35
CA TYR A 243 9.87 14.91 18.42
C TYR A 243 8.34 14.82 18.30
N GLY A 244 7.81 13.60 18.12
CA GLY A 244 6.36 13.42 17.96
C GLY A 244 5.78 14.02 16.68
N PHE A 245 6.55 14.09 15.57
CA PHE A 245 6.14 14.72 14.31
C PHE A 245 5.79 16.22 14.43
N GLY A 246 6.41 16.93 15.36
CA GLY A 246 6.10 18.35 15.56
C GLY A 246 7.00 19.02 16.58
N ASN A 247 6.62 20.24 16.96
CA ASN A 247 7.28 20.93 18.06
C ASN A 247 6.50 20.65 19.35
N ASP A 248 6.75 19.47 19.90
CA ASP A 248 6.13 18.93 21.12
C ASP A 248 6.35 19.78 22.39
N ILE A 249 7.39 20.63 22.41
CA ILE A 249 7.73 21.49 23.55
C ILE A 249 6.99 22.84 23.50
N TYR A 250 7.01 23.53 22.37
CA TYR A 250 6.53 24.92 22.26
C TYR A 250 5.15 25.04 21.63
N THR A 251 4.92 24.43 20.45
CA THR A 251 3.64 24.57 19.73
C THR A 251 2.63 23.51 20.11
N LYS A 252 3.09 22.33 20.55
CA LYS A 252 2.28 21.17 20.96
C LYS A 252 1.28 20.76 19.88
N GLN A 253 1.70 20.85 18.63
CA GLN A 253 0.91 20.51 17.45
C GLN A 253 1.71 19.59 16.54
N TYR A 254 1.04 18.57 16.02
CA TYR A 254 1.58 17.77 14.94
C TYR A 254 1.68 18.58 13.65
N GLN A 255 2.68 18.28 12.85
CA GLN A 255 2.86 18.86 11.53
C GLN A 255 2.86 17.75 10.48
N THR A 256 1.88 17.79 9.58
CA THR A 256 1.86 16.87 8.44
C THR A 256 2.96 17.19 7.45
N TYR A 257 3.48 16.15 6.81
CA TYR A 257 4.42 16.28 5.71
C TYR A 257 4.28 15.09 4.75
N SER A 258 4.71 15.33 3.51
CA SER A 258 4.77 14.32 2.45
C SER A 258 6.05 14.56 1.68
N GLY A 259 7.01 13.64 1.84
CA GLY A 259 8.28 13.61 1.12
C GLY A 259 8.32 12.47 0.11
N LEU A 260 9.41 12.42 -0.67
CA LEU A 260 9.58 11.37 -1.70
C LEU A 260 9.58 9.96 -1.13
N TYR A 261 10.10 9.77 0.09
CA TYR A 261 10.32 8.44 0.65
C TYR A 261 9.66 8.24 2.01
N SER A 262 9.11 9.28 2.63
CA SER A 262 8.35 9.13 3.86
C SER A 262 7.36 10.28 4.11
N GLY A 263 6.39 10.03 4.99
CA GLY A 263 5.37 11.02 5.34
C GLY A 263 4.51 10.59 6.53
N MET A 264 4.08 11.57 7.33
CA MET A 264 2.87 11.49 8.15
C MET A 264 1.89 12.49 7.54
N PHE A 265 1.10 12.03 6.57
CA PHE A 265 0.46 12.92 5.60
C PHE A 265 -0.99 13.29 5.98
N SER A 266 -1.58 12.57 6.93
CA SER A 266 -2.96 12.81 7.36
C SER A 266 -3.13 12.53 8.84
N ILE A 267 -3.85 13.45 9.50
CA ILE A 267 -4.34 13.31 10.87
C ILE A 267 -5.84 13.55 10.85
N THR A 268 -6.63 12.55 11.23
CA THR A 268 -8.09 12.67 11.33
C THR A 268 -8.57 12.43 12.77
N GLY A 269 -9.86 12.65 13.01
CA GLY A 269 -10.43 12.74 14.37
C GLY A 269 -10.57 14.19 14.85
N ASN A 270 -11.08 14.39 16.07
CA ASN A 270 -11.29 15.72 16.63
C ASN A 270 -9.95 16.43 16.88
N GLN A 271 -9.65 17.49 16.12
CA GLN A 271 -8.46 18.33 16.31
C GLN A 271 -8.69 19.52 17.27
N LYS A 272 -9.92 19.69 17.80
CA LYS A 272 -10.31 20.85 18.64
C LYS A 272 -9.94 20.69 20.11
N GLU A 273 -9.68 19.48 20.59
CA GLU A 273 -9.28 19.22 21.97
C GLU A 273 -7.95 18.45 22.02
N GLN A 274 -7.05 18.85 22.92
CA GLN A 274 -5.72 18.25 23.08
C GLN A 274 -5.77 16.87 23.78
N TYR A 275 -6.87 16.55 24.49
CA TYR A 275 -7.11 15.29 25.21
C TYR A 275 -8.52 14.75 24.89
N ASN A 276 -8.75 13.43 25.00
CA ASN A 276 -10.03 12.74 24.71
C ASN A 276 -10.52 12.79 23.26
N SER A 277 -9.60 12.94 22.29
CA SER A 277 -9.87 12.76 20.87
C SER A 277 -9.15 11.51 20.35
N GLN A 278 -9.87 10.57 19.74
CA GLN A 278 -9.26 9.44 19.04
C GLN A 278 -8.64 9.93 17.71
N GLN A 279 -7.40 10.39 17.79
CA GLN A 279 -6.66 10.81 16.60
C GLN A 279 -6.25 9.58 15.80
N ARG A 280 -6.35 9.72 14.48
CA ARG A 280 -5.94 8.70 13.52
C ARG A 280 -4.84 9.27 12.65
N PHE A 281 -3.77 8.51 12.46
CA PHE A 281 -2.59 8.91 11.72
C PHE A 281 -2.41 8.00 10.51
N GLN A 282 -2.02 8.57 9.38
CA GLN A 282 -1.68 7.81 8.18
C GLN A 282 -0.26 8.17 7.76
N LEU A 283 0.56 7.14 7.61
CA LEU A 283 2.00 7.23 7.45
C LEU A 283 2.45 6.34 6.28
N TYR A 284 3.59 6.69 5.68
CA TYR A 284 4.30 5.82 4.76
C TYR A 284 5.81 6.00 4.90
N ARG A 285 6.55 4.93 4.65
CA ARG A 285 8.00 4.95 4.39
C ARG A 285 8.32 3.96 3.30
N PHE A 286 9.09 4.40 2.32
CA PHE A 286 9.57 3.59 1.21
C PHE A 286 11.09 3.59 1.14
N HIS A 287 11.69 2.42 1.30
CA HIS A 287 13.12 2.15 1.21
C HIS A 287 13.58 2.02 -0.27
N VAL A 288 13.22 2.98 -1.11
CA VAL A 288 13.59 3.00 -2.54
C VAL A 288 15.08 3.35 -2.75
N PRO A 289 15.63 4.41 -2.12
CA PRO A 289 17.06 4.70 -2.23
C PRO A 289 17.92 3.81 -1.32
N ASP A 290 17.31 3.11 -0.36
CA ASP A 290 17.94 2.34 0.71
C ASP A 290 17.25 0.97 0.94
N PRO A 291 17.08 0.12 -0.09
CA PRO A 291 16.36 -1.16 0.04
C PRO A 291 17.04 -2.09 1.06
N ILE A 292 16.21 -2.85 1.78
CA ILE A 292 16.68 -3.76 2.83
C ILE A 292 16.73 -5.17 2.27
N HIS A 293 17.94 -5.64 1.98
CA HIS A 293 18.16 -6.94 1.33
C HIS A 293 18.11 -8.12 2.31
N PHE A 294 17.63 -9.26 1.81
CA PHE A 294 17.62 -10.54 2.53
C PHE A 294 17.87 -11.69 1.53
N GLU A 295 18.52 -12.77 1.98
CA GLU A 295 18.86 -13.93 1.15
C GLU A 295 17.88 -15.10 1.35
N HIS A 296 17.32 -15.24 2.55
CA HIS A 296 16.56 -16.40 2.98
C HIS A 296 15.19 -16.04 3.55
N ASP A 297 15.12 -15.06 4.45
CA ASP A 297 13.87 -14.66 5.08
C ASP A 297 13.91 -13.22 5.61
N PHE A 298 12.73 -12.64 5.78
CA PHE A 298 12.55 -11.32 6.35
C PHE A 298 11.32 -11.28 7.26
N ARG A 299 11.46 -10.60 8.40
CA ARG A 299 10.34 -10.29 9.29
C ARG A 299 10.47 -8.87 9.81
N MET A 300 9.36 -8.17 9.91
CA MET A 300 9.27 -6.87 10.56
C MET A 300 8.16 -6.85 11.62
N THR A 301 8.51 -6.31 12.79
CA THR A 301 7.55 -5.98 13.85
C THR A 301 7.63 -4.49 14.17
N PHE A 302 6.57 -3.98 14.80
CA PHE A 302 6.45 -2.59 15.20
C PHE A 302 5.90 -2.53 16.61
N ASP A 303 6.59 -1.87 17.52
CA ASP A 303 6.06 -1.73 18.88
C ASP A 303 4.91 -0.73 18.97
N ASN A 304 4.05 -0.99 19.96
CA ASN A 304 3.00 -0.07 20.35
C ASN A 304 3.29 0.47 21.75
N MET A 305 4.00 1.59 21.81
CA MET A 305 4.58 2.14 23.03
C MET A 305 4.53 3.67 23.07
N GLY A 306 4.47 4.21 24.28
CA GLY A 306 4.67 5.62 24.57
C GLY A 306 5.64 5.83 25.73
N TRP A 307 5.87 7.09 26.14
CA TRP A 307 6.79 7.41 27.26
C TRP A 307 6.49 6.65 28.56
N THR A 308 5.22 6.32 28.79
CA THR A 308 4.77 5.66 30.02
C THR A 308 4.67 4.14 29.89
N GLY A 309 5.13 3.56 28.77
CA GLY A 309 5.15 2.13 28.51
C GLY A 309 4.19 1.67 27.41
N PRO A 310 3.87 0.36 27.37
CA PRO A 310 3.08 -0.24 26.30
C PRO A 310 1.65 0.33 26.18
N ARG A 311 1.18 0.42 24.95
CA ARG A 311 -0.13 0.97 24.56
C ARG A 311 -1.00 -0.12 23.91
N TYR A 312 -2.23 0.25 23.52
CA TYR A 312 -3.24 -0.64 22.91
C TYR A 312 -3.95 0.09 21.76
N ASP A 313 -3.18 0.82 20.98
CA ASP A 313 -3.67 1.53 19.79
C ASP A 313 -3.96 0.54 18.63
N ASP A 314 -4.82 0.95 17.69
CA ASP A 314 -5.19 0.17 16.52
C ASP A 314 -4.14 0.34 15.41
N TYR A 315 -3.52 -0.75 14.94
CA TYR A 315 -2.52 -0.70 13.89
C TYR A 315 -3.00 -1.47 12.66
N SER A 316 -2.84 -0.87 11.48
CA SER A 316 -2.88 -1.59 10.21
C SER A 316 -1.74 -1.14 9.29
N SER A 317 -1.30 -2.03 8.40
CA SER A 317 -0.22 -1.74 7.48
C SER A 317 -0.32 -2.56 6.19
N VAL A 318 0.30 -2.05 5.12
CA VAL A 318 0.64 -2.84 3.94
C VAL A 318 2.14 -2.80 3.78
N ALA A 319 2.77 -3.97 3.89
CA ALA A 319 4.19 -4.16 3.58
C ALA A 319 4.41 -4.29 2.07
N PHE A 320 5.50 -3.74 1.53
CA PHE A 320 5.88 -3.84 0.12
C PHE A 320 7.31 -4.38 -0.02
N TRP A 321 7.53 -5.33 -0.93
CA TRP A 321 8.86 -5.90 -1.18
C TRP A 321 8.98 -6.49 -2.59
N TYR A 322 10.21 -6.83 -2.98
CA TYR A 322 10.47 -7.67 -4.14
C TYR A 322 11.16 -8.96 -3.70
N GLN A 323 10.81 -10.09 -4.29
CA GLN A 323 11.51 -11.35 -4.04
C GLN A 323 11.48 -12.29 -5.25
N THR A 324 12.29 -13.35 -5.18
CA THR A 324 12.20 -14.51 -6.07
C THR A 324 10.92 -15.31 -5.86
N LEU A 325 10.54 -16.09 -6.88
CA LEU A 325 9.42 -17.04 -6.81
C LEU A 325 9.92 -18.50 -6.70
N PRO A 326 9.10 -19.45 -6.18
CA PRO A 326 7.75 -19.24 -5.64
C PRO A 326 7.77 -18.48 -4.31
N SER A 327 6.69 -17.77 -4.02
CA SER A 327 6.51 -17.06 -2.75
C SER A 327 5.65 -17.87 -1.78
N ALA A 328 5.90 -17.71 -0.47
CA ALA A 328 5.04 -18.25 0.56
C ALA A 328 3.61 -17.68 0.46
N LYS A 329 2.63 -18.45 0.96
CA LYS A 329 1.23 -18.01 0.99
C LYS A 329 1.06 -16.86 1.99
N LEU A 330 0.46 -15.75 1.54
CA LEU A 330 0.12 -14.62 2.41
C LEU A 330 -0.92 -15.03 3.46
N LYS A 331 -0.88 -14.41 4.64
CA LYS A 331 -1.92 -14.65 5.66
C LYS A 331 -3.26 -14.12 5.15
N LEU A 332 -4.31 -14.83 5.52
CA LEU A 332 -5.67 -14.48 5.18
C LEU A 332 -6.02 -13.09 5.70
N LEU A 333 -6.67 -12.30 4.84
CA LEU A 333 -7.30 -11.06 5.25
C LEU A 333 -8.44 -11.31 6.24
N PRO A 334 -8.69 -10.38 7.17
CA PRO A 334 -9.93 -10.34 7.93
C PRO A 334 -11.18 -10.34 7.03
N THR A 335 -12.34 -10.59 7.63
CA THR A 335 -13.62 -10.40 6.96
C THR A 335 -13.84 -8.92 6.60
N ASP A 336 -14.71 -8.64 5.63
CA ASP A 336 -15.02 -7.26 5.20
C ASP A 336 -15.40 -6.36 6.38
N GLY A 337 -16.27 -6.83 7.28
CA GLY A 337 -16.68 -6.07 8.47
C GLY A 337 -15.59 -5.87 9.53
N GLU A 338 -14.52 -6.68 9.51
CA GLU A 338 -13.37 -6.52 10.40
C GLU A 338 -12.31 -5.57 9.82
N LEU A 339 -12.27 -5.38 8.49
CA LEU A 339 -11.37 -4.43 7.82
C LEU A 339 -11.74 -2.97 8.12
N CYS A 340 -13.00 -2.73 8.48
CA CYS A 340 -13.49 -1.43 8.92
C CYS A 340 -12.75 -0.95 10.18
N MET A 341 -12.02 0.16 10.04
CA MET A 341 -11.39 0.88 11.14
C MET A 341 -12.35 1.93 11.71
N LYS A 342 -13.02 1.57 12.80
CA LYS A 342 -14.08 2.38 13.43
C LYS A 342 -13.58 3.65 14.14
#